data_AF-A0A9Q1HA34-F1
#
_entry.id   AF-A0A9Q1HA34-F1
#
_cell.length_a   1.000
_cell.length_b   1.000
_cell.length_c   1.000
_cell.angle_alpha   90.00
_cell.angle_beta   90.00
_cell.angle_gamma   90.00
#
_symmetry.space_group_name_H-M   'P 1'
#
loop_
_entity.id
_entity.type
_entity.pdbx_description
1 polymer ?
#
loop_
_entity_poly.entity_id
_entity_poly.type
_entity_poly.pdbx_seq_one_letter_code
_entity_poly.pdbx_strand_id
1 'polypeptide(L)'
;MWQGNSPPPTIQDVYDYIDRTLKIFKTNLVSKIEKSFFGGIDPIQYLIHIEEIFKSKHRVKRIKSLTPKIGGFEELELFIRTCSEVRRPGGVREAGFTKDLQTFAASFQRTIKSLSELLEDVRDLYDLVQTFCRNYQSLEGEFDLKWARSTNLELKGTIQGIETLVEDAHRGVNTKLFSADKFSLEVAETCDTKRFPVLRLFPDLFQKFHFAFHLMGKWRANDQIYLEDIQFKLIKTKRLQRLKQEEYNTLELEHGNILSGIVEKRVRVKCREMRDRIKQLEAEVYKLTNLQRNMNAELTATEQEIQERKRILFLNKNVTDITKDLDNILGIRKDLEILSKKLKSLTKSVKLNEHDLNLKEKEKVELEQEYEDMRKSVSRSNQLAYERSELAKDIAIINEKIQELETIFYRKTDRQKLAHAYEDMTGEVENG
;
A
#
# COMPACT_ATOMS: atom_id res chain seq x y z
N MET A 1 11.49 -13.69 27.67
CA MET A 1 12.02 -12.32 27.47
C MET A 1 13.45 -12.48 26.98
N TRP A 2 13.71 -12.08 25.74
CA TRP A 2 15.03 -12.19 25.10
C TRP A 2 16.08 -11.27 25.75
N GLN A 3 17.33 -11.73 25.82
CA GLN A 3 18.43 -11.04 26.53
C GLN A 3 19.62 -10.63 25.65
N GLY A 4 19.58 -10.87 24.33
CA GLY A 4 20.67 -10.50 23.42
C GLY A 4 21.77 -11.56 23.24
N ASN A 5 21.74 -12.66 24.00
CA ASN A 5 22.78 -13.70 23.99
C ASN A 5 22.49 -14.88 23.04
N SER A 6 21.41 -14.79 22.26
CA SER A 6 20.97 -15.80 21.30
C SER A 6 20.23 -15.11 20.16
N PRO A 7 19.95 -15.80 19.06
CA PRO A 7 18.99 -15.31 18.07
C PRO A 7 17.65 -14.87 18.71
N PRO A 8 17.08 -13.71 18.32
CA PRO A 8 15.79 -13.29 18.84
C PRO A 8 14.65 -14.18 18.33
N PRO A 9 13.66 -14.53 19.17
CA PRO A 9 12.52 -15.34 18.74
C PRO A 9 11.57 -14.58 17.81
N THR A 10 11.40 -13.28 18.07
CA THR A 10 10.49 -12.38 17.35
C THR A 10 11.11 -10.99 17.23
N ILE A 11 10.64 -10.17 16.28
CA ILE A 11 11.05 -8.77 16.19
C ILE A 11 10.60 -7.95 17.42
N GLN A 12 9.47 -8.32 18.03
CA GLN A 12 8.98 -7.64 19.24
C GLN A 12 9.94 -7.82 20.41
N ASP A 13 10.54 -9.01 20.55
CA ASP A 13 11.57 -9.26 21.56
C ASP A 13 12.79 -8.33 21.38
N VAL A 14 13.15 -8.00 20.13
CA VAL A 14 14.22 -7.05 19.81
C VAL A 14 13.82 -5.63 20.23
N TYR A 15 12.61 -5.21 19.87
CA TYR A 15 12.09 -3.89 20.25
C TYR A 15 12.02 -3.69 21.77
N ASP A 16 11.54 -4.69 22.49
CA ASP A 16 11.47 -4.66 23.95
C ASP A 16 12.87 -4.65 24.57
N TYR A 17 13.83 -5.36 23.97
CA TYR A 17 15.22 -5.33 24.41
C TYR A 17 15.82 -3.93 24.25
N ILE A 18 15.67 -3.31 23.07
CA ILE A 18 16.16 -1.96 22.80
C ILE A 18 15.58 -0.96 23.82
N ASP A 19 14.27 -0.99 24.07
CA ASP A 19 13.64 -0.06 25.02
C ASP A 19 14.15 -0.23 26.45
N ARG A 20 14.31 -1.48 26.89
CA ARG A 20 14.87 -1.79 28.22
C ARG A 20 16.30 -1.29 28.33
N THR A 21 17.13 -1.57 27.34
CA THR A 21 18.54 -1.16 27.32
C THR A 21 18.67 0.36 27.28
N LEU A 22 17.88 1.06 26.46
CA LEU A 22 17.84 2.53 26.45
C LEU A 22 17.41 3.12 27.79
N LYS A 23 16.43 2.49 28.47
CA LYS A 23 16.01 2.91 29.81
C LYS A 23 17.13 2.72 30.84
N ILE A 24 17.87 1.61 30.75
CA ILE A 24 19.04 1.35 31.59
C ILE A 24 20.13 2.39 31.32
N PHE A 25 20.46 2.69 30.07
CA PHE A 25 21.47 3.69 29.69
C PHE A 25 21.10 5.09 30.18
N LYS A 26 19.86 5.55 29.95
CA LYS A 26 19.37 6.83 30.47
C LYS A 26 19.47 6.90 31.99
N THR A 27 19.09 5.82 32.67
CA THR A 27 19.16 5.74 34.13
C THR A 27 20.62 5.74 34.61
N ASN A 28 21.51 5.00 33.95
CA ASN A 28 22.93 4.96 34.26
C ASN A 28 23.57 6.34 34.12
N LEU A 29 23.32 7.02 32.99
CA LEU A 29 23.82 8.36 32.72
C LEU A 29 23.40 9.35 33.81
N VAL A 30 22.09 9.46 34.10
CA VAL A 30 21.59 10.44 35.07
C VAL A 30 21.95 10.07 36.51
N SER A 31 21.66 8.83 36.92
CA SER A 31 21.72 8.44 38.33
C SER A 31 23.11 8.05 38.82
N LYS A 32 23.97 7.56 37.93
CA LYS A 32 25.33 7.12 38.30
C LYS A 32 26.39 8.09 37.79
N ILE A 33 26.34 8.51 36.52
CA ILE A 33 27.43 9.29 35.93
C ILE A 33 27.28 10.78 36.25
N GLU A 34 26.18 11.41 35.83
CA GLU A 34 25.92 12.85 36.06
C GLU A 34 25.89 13.17 37.54
N LYS A 35 25.13 12.39 38.33
CA LYS A 35 25.04 12.59 39.78
C LYS A 35 26.38 12.39 40.48
N SER A 36 27.22 11.45 40.04
CA SER A 36 28.57 11.28 40.60
C SER A 36 29.50 12.43 40.22
N PHE A 37 29.29 13.08 39.07
CA PHE A 37 30.09 14.21 38.65
C PHE A 37 29.72 15.48 39.42
N PHE A 38 28.43 15.87 39.41
CA PHE A 38 27.95 17.09 40.06
C PHE A 38 27.73 16.95 41.57
N GLY A 39 27.77 15.73 42.12
CA GLY A 39 27.58 15.49 43.55
C GLY A 39 26.17 15.82 44.05
N GLY A 40 25.17 15.87 43.16
CA GLY A 40 23.80 16.27 43.48
C GLY A 40 23.59 17.79 43.64
N ILE A 41 24.60 18.60 43.31
CA ILE A 41 24.50 20.05 43.20
C ILE A 41 23.92 20.40 41.82
N ASP A 42 23.22 21.52 41.72
CA ASP A 42 22.81 22.07 40.42
C ASP A 42 24.02 22.19 39.48
N PRO A 43 23.96 21.67 38.24
CA PRO A 43 25.10 21.64 37.33
C PRO A 43 25.75 23.01 37.08
N ILE A 44 24.95 24.07 36.93
CA ILE A 44 25.49 25.41 36.64
C ILE A 44 26.16 25.97 37.89
N GLN A 45 25.51 25.85 39.06
CA GLN A 45 26.11 26.30 40.33
C GLN A 45 27.41 25.55 40.64
N TYR A 46 27.45 24.24 40.37
CA TYR A 46 28.66 23.44 40.51
C TYR A 46 29.79 23.98 39.62
N LEU A 47 29.50 24.23 38.34
CA LEU A 47 30.51 24.71 37.39
C LEU A 47 31.00 26.13 37.71
N ILE A 48 30.11 27.03 38.14
CA ILE A 48 30.49 28.37 38.65
C ILE A 48 31.45 28.22 39.82
N HIS A 49 31.13 27.35 40.78
CA HIS A 49 31.99 27.13 41.94
C HIS A 49 33.39 26.62 41.54
N ILE A 50 33.47 25.65 40.61
CA ILE A 50 34.76 25.19 40.08
C ILE A 50 35.51 26.32 39.35
N GLU A 51 34.80 27.15 38.59
CA GLU A 51 35.39 28.31 37.92
C GLU A 51 35.95 29.34 38.91
N GLU A 52 35.23 29.63 40.00
CA GLU A 52 35.70 30.51 41.08
C GLU A 52 36.98 29.97 41.73
N ILE A 53 37.07 28.64 41.91
CA ILE A 53 38.29 27.97 42.36
C ILE A 53 39.42 28.22 41.35
N PHE A 54 39.20 28.07 40.04
CA PHE A 54 40.21 28.39 39.02
C PHE A 54 40.61 29.87 38.99
N LYS A 55 39.69 30.80 39.28
CA LYS A 55 39.90 32.25 39.25
C LYS A 55 40.49 32.83 40.53
N SER A 56 40.44 32.12 41.66
CA SER A 56 40.78 32.66 42.99
C SER A 56 42.21 33.23 43.06
N LYS A 57 42.29 34.57 43.10
CA LYS A 57 43.55 35.37 43.01
C LYS A 57 44.35 35.42 44.32
N HIS A 58 43.76 35.07 45.47
CA HIS A 58 44.42 35.22 46.78
C HIS A 58 45.65 34.29 46.97
N ARG A 59 45.85 33.33 46.08
CA ARG A 59 46.85 32.25 46.25
C ARG A 59 47.84 32.12 45.09
N VAL A 60 47.70 32.97 44.07
CA VAL A 60 48.51 32.98 42.84
C VAL A 60 49.36 34.26 42.76
N LYS A 61 49.51 35.02 43.86
CA LYS A 61 50.29 36.27 43.89
C LYS A 61 51.77 36.13 43.48
N ARG A 62 52.34 34.91 43.52
CA ARG A 62 53.68 34.60 43.01
C ARG A 62 53.71 34.20 41.52
N ILE A 63 52.56 33.93 40.91
CA ILE A 63 52.44 33.55 39.51
C ILE A 63 51.69 34.67 38.77
N LYS A 64 52.27 35.89 38.75
CA LYS A 64 51.63 37.08 38.17
C LYS A 64 51.40 37.01 36.64
N SER A 65 51.87 35.97 35.95
CA SER A 65 51.83 35.85 34.49
C SER A 65 50.98 34.67 33.96
N LEU A 66 50.43 33.82 34.83
CA LEU A 66 49.81 32.56 34.42
C LEU A 66 48.34 32.58 34.84
N THR A 67 47.52 33.27 34.06
CA THR A 67 46.07 32.99 34.06
C THR A 67 45.91 31.64 33.36
N PRO A 68 45.68 30.52 34.07
CA PRO A 68 45.63 29.20 33.44
C PRO A 68 44.52 29.18 32.39
N LYS A 69 44.84 28.61 31.23
CA LYS A 69 43.87 28.05 30.29
C LYS A 69 43.81 26.56 30.63
N ILE A 70 42.61 26.03 30.85
CA ILE A 70 42.41 24.61 31.17
C ILE A 70 41.46 24.04 30.12
N GLY A 71 42.07 23.57 29.04
CA GLY A 71 41.45 22.97 27.89
C GLY A 71 41.19 21.48 28.05
N GLY A 72 41.90 20.77 28.93
CA GLY A 72 41.74 19.32 29.11
C GLY A 72 42.36 18.81 30.43
N PHE A 73 42.35 17.49 30.61
CA PHE A 73 42.82 16.86 31.84
C PHE A 73 44.32 17.08 32.11
N GLU A 74 45.18 16.99 31.11
CA GLU A 74 46.63 17.21 31.26
C GLU A 74 46.93 18.63 31.80
N GLU A 75 46.25 19.64 31.25
CA GLU A 75 46.39 21.03 31.71
C GLU A 75 45.81 21.22 33.11
N LEU A 76 44.74 20.49 33.47
CA LEU A 76 44.17 20.48 34.81
C LEU A 76 45.15 19.86 35.83
N GLU A 77 45.77 18.73 35.50
CA GLU A 77 46.77 18.09 36.36
C GLU A 77 48.01 18.98 36.56
N LEU A 78 48.50 19.59 35.48
CA LEU A 78 49.61 20.55 35.54
C LEU A 78 49.26 21.74 36.44
N PHE A 79 48.04 22.25 36.33
CA PHE A 79 47.55 23.32 37.19
C PHE A 79 47.51 22.89 38.67
N ILE A 80 46.97 21.71 38.98
CA ILE A 80 46.90 21.15 40.34
C ILE A 80 48.30 20.95 40.94
N ARG A 81 49.23 20.41 40.15
CA ARG A 81 50.63 20.21 40.56
C ARG A 81 51.30 21.54 40.87
N THR A 82 51.13 22.54 40.00
CA THR A 82 51.66 23.89 40.21
C THR A 82 51.11 24.52 41.49
N CYS A 83 49.80 24.40 41.74
CA CYS A 83 49.17 24.86 42.98
C CYS A 83 49.70 24.13 44.24
N SER A 84 50.12 22.87 44.10
CA SER A 84 50.63 22.04 45.19
C SER A 84 52.11 22.29 45.51
N GLU A 85 52.94 22.59 44.50
CA GLU A 85 54.37 22.85 44.65
C GLU A 85 54.67 24.24 45.25
N VAL A 86 53.83 25.26 44.95
CA VAL A 86 53.96 26.64 45.48
C VAL A 86 53.71 26.74 47.00
N ARG A 87 53.27 25.66 47.65
CA ARG A 87 52.96 25.57 49.09
C ARG A 87 54.16 25.41 50.06
N ARG A 88 55.40 25.27 49.60
CA ARG A 88 56.58 25.12 50.49
C ARG A 88 57.34 26.44 50.71
N PRO A 89 58.02 26.61 51.87
CA PRO A 89 57.50 27.00 53.17
C PRO A 89 57.31 28.54 53.31
N GLY A 90 56.19 28.96 53.92
CA GLY A 90 55.92 30.36 54.29
C GLY A 90 54.61 30.97 53.75
N GLY A 91 53.79 30.23 52.99
CA GLY A 91 52.58 30.78 52.36
C GLY A 91 51.31 29.94 52.55
N VAL A 92 50.37 30.49 53.32
CA VAL A 92 48.91 30.25 53.37
C VAL A 92 48.40 28.81 53.67
N ARG A 93 47.70 28.69 54.83
CA ARG A 93 47.12 27.49 55.46
C ARG A 93 45.74 27.05 54.90
N GLU A 94 45.57 26.79 53.61
CA GLU A 94 44.22 26.46 53.10
C GLU A 94 44.13 25.10 52.42
N ALA A 95 44.19 24.03 53.24
CA ALA A 95 44.08 22.62 52.86
C ALA A 95 42.82 22.28 52.03
N GLY A 96 41.72 23.02 52.19
CA GLY A 96 40.45 22.79 51.48
C GLY A 96 40.55 22.89 49.96
N PHE A 97 41.17 23.93 49.42
CA PHE A 97 41.23 24.17 47.96
C PHE A 97 41.95 23.11 47.15
N THR A 98 43.08 22.60 47.67
CA THR A 98 43.77 21.49 47.00
C THR A 98 42.93 20.23 47.03
N LYS A 99 42.14 20.04 48.09
CA LYS A 99 41.21 18.92 48.20
C LYS A 99 40.05 19.08 47.21
N ASP A 100 39.51 20.29 47.04
CA ASP A 100 38.40 20.56 46.10
C ASP A 100 38.83 20.38 44.64
N LEU A 101 40.01 20.88 44.27
CA LEU A 101 40.60 20.66 42.93
C LEU A 101 40.94 19.19 42.67
N GLN A 102 41.54 18.50 43.64
CA GLN A 102 41.80 17.06 43.54
C GLN A 102 40.50 16.26 43.43
N THR A 103 39.45 16.69 44.13
CA THR A 103 38.12 16.08 44.04
C THR A 103 37.52 16.29 42.65
N PHE A 104 37.63 17.49 42.08
CA PHE A 104 37.21 17.77 40.71
C PHE A 104 37.97 16.94 39.68
N ALA A 105 39.30 16.86 39.76
CA ALA A 105 40.11 16.04 38.86
C ALA A 105 39.81 14.54 38.99
N ALA A 106 39.64 14.03 40.21
CA ALA A 106 39.26 12.64 40.44
C ALA A 106 37.85 12.34 39.91
N SER A 107 36.91 13.27 40.02
CA SER A 107 35.60 13.14 39.38
C SER A 107 35.70 13.22 37.86
N PHE A 108 36.49 14.13 37.31
CA PHE A 108 36.74 14.25 35.87
C PHE A 108 37.20 12.91 35.27
N GLN A 109 38.27 12.33 35.81
CA GLN A 109 38.84 11.09 35.29
C GLN A 109 37.87 9.91 35.40
N ARG A 110 37.18 9.77 36.54
CA ARG A 110 36.16 8.73 36.74
C ARG A 110 35.01 8.88 35.75
N THR A 111 34.52 10.10 35.54
CA THR A 111 33.42 10.38 34.63
C THR A 111 33.80 10.09 33.19
N ILE A 112 34.99 10.47 32.73
CA ILE A 112 35.47 10.11 31.38
C ILE A 112 35.52 8.59 31.19
N LYS A 113 36.05 7.86 32.17
CA LYS A 113 36.09 6.39 32.11
C LYS A 113 34.68 5.80 32.01
N SER A 114 33.75 6.23 32.87
CA SER A 114 32.37 5.74 32.84
C SER A 114 31.62 6.12 31.56
N LEU A 115 31.90 7.29 30.97
CA LEU A 115 31.35 7.67 29.67
C LEU A 115 31.95 6.87 28.51
N SER A 116 33.22 6.48 28.61
CA SER A 116 33.86 5.60 27.63
C SER A 116 33.23 4.21 27.66
N GLU A 117 33.03 3.63 28.84
CA GLU A 117 32.33 2.35 29.02
C GLU A 117 30.89 2.41 28.48
N LEU A 118 30.16 3.49 28.78
CA LEU A 118 28.82 3.71 28.24
C LEU A 118 28.80 3.90 26.72
N LEU A 119 29.87 4.47 26.13
CA LEU A 119 29.97 4.64 24.68
C LEU A 119 30.08 3.30 23.96
N GLU A 120 30.84 2.35 24.50
CA GLU A 120 30.91 0.99 23.94
C GLU A 120 29.55 0.30 24.01
N ASP A 121 28.88 0.35 25.16
CA ASP A 121 27.52 -0.18 25.31
C ASP A 121 26.52 0.45 24.30
N VAL A 122 26.70 1.74 23.98
CA VAL A 122 25.90 2.46 22.98
C VAL A 122 26.19 2.01 21.55
N ARG A 123 27.44 1.70 21.23
CA ARG A 123 27.83 1.17 19.92
C ARG A 123 27.21 -0.21 19.69
N ASP A 124 27.30 -1.09 20.69
CA ASP A 124 26.68 -2.41 20.62
C ASP A 124 25.17 -2.31 20.36
N LEU A 125 24.48 -1.40 21.07
CA LEU A 125 23.06 -1.17 20.84
C LEU A 125 22.78 -0.52 19.47
N TYR A 126 23.64 0.38 19.00
CA TYR A 126 23.53 1.00 17.69
C TYR A 126 23.66 -0.02 16.56
N ASP A 127 24.59 -0.96 16.67
CA ASP A 127 24.77 -2.04 15.69
C ASP A 127 23.59 -2.98 15.66
N LEU A 128 23.00 -3.28 16.82
CA LEU A 128 21.75 -4.02 16.92
C LEU A 128 20.58 -3.26 16.25
N VAL A 129 20.44 -1.96 16.51
CA VAL A 129 19.43 -1.11 15.84
C VAL A 129 19.67 -1.08 14.33
N GLN A 130 20.92 -0.93 13.88
CA GLN A 130 21.21 -0.99 12.45
C GLN A 130 20.85 -2.34 11.85
N THR A 131 21.23 -3.44 12.48
CA THR A 131 21.01 -4.78 11.93
C THR A 131 19.52 -5.07 11.77
N PHE A 132 18.74 -4.87 12.82
CA PHE A 132 17.32 -5.24 12.82
C PHE A 132 16.40 -4.14 12.25
N CYS A 133 16.80 -2.86 12.34
CA CYS A 133 15.98 -1.73 11.91
C CYS A 133 16.43 -1.06 10.59
N ARG A 134 17.36 -1.60 9.78
CA ARG A 134 17.86 -0.96 8.53
C ARG A 134 17.42 -1.59 7.20
N ASN A 135 16.79 -2.75 7.19
CA ASN A 135 16.44 -3.48 5.95
C ASN A 135 15.33 -2.80 5.12
N TYR A 136 15.67 -1.69 4.45
CA TYR A 136 14.77 -0.86 3.64
C TYR A 136 15.23 -0.70 2.17
N GLN A 137 16.27 -1.40 1.73
CA GLN A 137 16.95 -1.12 0.45
C GLN A 137 16.13 -1.40 -0.82
N SER A 138 15.03 -2.17 -0.75
CA SER A 138 14.19 -2.49 -1.93
C SER A 138 12.86 -1.72 -1.97
N LEU A 139 12.71 -0.64 -1.21
CA LEU A 139 11.41 -0.11 -0.77
C LEU A 139 11.17 1.38 -1.09
N GLU A 140 12.06 2.02 -1.84
CA GLU A 140 11.85 3.41 -2.29
C GLU A 140 10.72 3.46 -3.33
N GLY A 141 9.50 3.70 -2.89
CA GLY A 141 8.36 3.88 -3.79
C GLY A 141 7.02 4.07 -3.05
N GLU A 142 6.68 3.14 -2.13
CA GLU A 142 5.36 3.13 -1.48
C GLU A 142 5.36 3.56 0.00
N PHE A 143 6.55 3.74 0.59
CA PHE A 143 6.72 4.14 1.97
C PHE A 143 7.81 5.20 2.10
N ASP A 144 7.59 6.19 2.97
CA ASP A 144 8.59 7.22 3.24
C ASP A 144 9.67 6.66 4.18
N LEU A 145 10.86 6.44 3.61
CA LEU A 145 12.03 5.93 4.32
C LEU A 145 13.11 7.00 4.52
N LYS A 146 12.79 8.28 4.23
CA LYS A 146 13.73 9.39 4.43
C LYS A 146 14.14 9.53 5.90
N TRP A 147 13.20 9.26 6.81
CA TRP A 147 13.44 9.32 8.25
C TRP A 147 14.53 8.35 8.71
N ALA A 148 14.61 7.15 8.11
CA ALA A 148 15.60 6.15 8.48
C ALA A 148 17.01 6.60 8.08
N ARG A 149 17.15 7.16 6.88
CA ARG A 149 18.43 7.72 6.40
C ARG A 149 18.86 8.93 7.23
N SER A 150 17.97 9.88 7.48
CA SER A 150 18.31 11.09 8.25
C SER A 150 18.69 10.75 9.69
N THR A 151 17.89 9.91 10.35
CA THR A 151 18.14 9.48 11.73
C THR A 151 19.45 8.71 11.85
N ASN A 152 19.80 7.88 10.85
CA ASN A 152 21.08 7.17 10.85
C ASN A 152 22.30 8.09 10.75
N LEU A 153 22.23 9.08 9.84
CA LEU A 153 23.31 10.03 9.64
C LEU A 153 23.51 10.89 10.90
N GLU A 154 22.42 11.36 11.50
CA GLU A 154 22.45 12.11 12.76
C GLU A 154 23.02 11.27 13.92
N LEU A 155 22.60 10.01 14.04
CA LEU A 155 23.05 9.12 15.10
C LEU A 155 24.55 8.79 14.95
N LYS A 156 24.99 8.44 13.74
CA LYS A 156 26.41 8.20 13.44
C LYS A 156 27.26 9.43 13.75
N GLY A 157 26.84 10.60 13.29
CA GLY A 157 27.55 11.85 13.56
C GLY A 157 27.59 12.20 15.06
N THR A 158 26.52 11.91 15.79
CA THR A 158 26.46 12.14 17.24
C THR A 158 27.41 11.20 17.99
N ILE A 159 27.42 9.90 17.68
CA ILE A 159 28.31 8.91 18.30
C ILE A 159 29.77 9.25 18.02
N GLN A 160 30.12 9.58 16.78
CA GLN A 160 31.48 10.02 16.41
C GLN A 160 31.89 11.30 17.13
N GLY A 161 30.95 12.24 17.32
CA GLY A 161 31.20 13.46 18.07
C GLY A 161 31.45 13.21 19.57
N ILE A 162 30.75 12.24 20.16
CA ILE A 162 30.98 11.80 21.55
C ILE A 162 32.36 11.16 21.67
N GLU A 163 32.68 10.21 20.79
CA GLU A 163 33.98 9.53 20.73
C GLU A 163 35.13 10.53 20.69
N THR A 164 35.09 11.45 19.74
CA THR A 164 36.15 12.46 19.57
C THR A 164 36.30 13.34 20.82
N LEU A 165 35.19 13.75 21.44
CA LEU A 165 35.22 14.56 22.67
C LEU A 165 35.76 13.80 23.89
N VAL A 166 35.47 12.50 23.99
CA VAL A 166 35.99 11.63 25.06
C VAL A 166 37.49 11.40 24.89
N GLU A 167 37.96 11.19 23.66
CA GLU A 167 39.39 11.06 23.34
C GLU A 167 40.16 12.37 23.59
N ASP A 168 39.62 13.49 23.12
CA ASP A 168 40.21 14.83 23.27
C ASP A 168 40.20 15.33 24.73
N ALA A 169 39.37 14.75 25.59
CA ALA A 169 39.23 15.14 27.00
C ALA A 169 40.56 15.16 27.76
N HIS A 170 41.52 14.31 27.36
CA HIS A 170 42.83 14.22 28.00
C HIS A 170 43.78 15.35 27.54
N ARG A 171 43.99 15.48 26.22
CA ARG A 171 45.00 16.37 25.63
C ARG A 171 44.54 17.82 25.49
N GLY A 172 43.24 18.04 25.34
CA GLY A 172 42.66 19.35 25.12
C GLY A 172 41.36 19.26 24.32
N VAL A 173 40.27 19.74 24.89
CA VAL A 173 38.93 19.62 24.33
C VAL A 173 38.78 20.47 23.07
N ASN A 174 38.40 19.82 21.98
CA ASN A 174 38.06 20.50 20.73
C ASN A 174 36.70 21.21 20.84
N THR A 175 36.73 22.50 21.15
CA THR A 175 35.52 23.31 21.38
C THR A 175 34.63 23.47 20.15
N LYS A 176 35.11 23.13 18.94
CA LYS A 176 34.30 23.17 17.72
C LYS A 176 33.25 22.05 17.67
N LEU A 177 33.42 21.01 18.49
CA LEU A 177 32.49 19.88 18.58
C LEU A 177 31.36 20.12 19.57
N PHE A 178 31.43 21.20 20.36
CA PHE A 178 30.37 21.54 21.30
C PHE A 178 29.07 21.85 20.58
N SER A 179 27.98 21.35 21.13
CA SER A 179 26.65 21.56 20.58
C SER A 179 26.20 23.02 20.75
N ALA A 180 25.25 23.44 19.92
CA ALA A 180 24.52 24.69 20.11
C ALA A 180 23.24 24.47 20.94
N ASP A 181 23.19 23.40 21.74
CA ASP A 181 22.01 23.12 22.57
C ASP A 181 21.89 24.09 23.72
N LYS A 182 20.64 24.37 24.12
CA LYS A 182 20.28 25.38 25.11
C LYS A 182 21.14 25.32 26.38
N PHE A 183 21.27 24.15 27.01
CA PHE A 183 22.03 24.03 28.26
C PHE A 183 23.55 24.05 28.07
N SER A 184 24.10 23.54 26.96
CA SER A 184 25.52 23.73 26.62
C SER A 184 25.86 25.20 26.36
N LEU A 185 24.94 25.95 25.72
CA LEU A 185 25.05 27.40 25.54
C LEU A 185 24.94 28.17 26.86
N GLU A 186 24.00 27.79 27.73
CA GLU A 186 23.82 28.40 29.06
C GLU A 186 25.09 28.27 29.91
N VAL A 187 25.77 27.11 29.87
CA VAL A 187 27.08 26.92 30.50
C VAL A 187 28.14 27.83 29.86
N ALA A 188 28.11 28.00 28.53
CA ALA A 188 29.04 28.88 27.82
C ALA A 188 28.84 30.38 28.12
N GLU A 189 27.61 30.79 28.44
CA GLU A 189 27.26 32.15 28.84
C GLU A 189 27.60 32.42 30.32
N THR A 190 27.46 31.39 31.16
CA THR A 190 27.61 31.53 32.61
C THR A 190 29.05 31.33 33.09
N CYS A 191 29.82 30.47 32.42
CA CYS A 191 31.24 30.22 32.71
C CYS A 191 32.13 30.74 31.56
N ASP A 192 33.36 31.14 31.86
CA ASP A 192 34.39 31.52 30.87
C ASP A 192 34.93 30.27 30.15
N THR A 193 34.09 29.66 29.32
CA THR A 193 34.39 28.44 28.55
C THR A 193 35.39 28.68 27.42
N LYS A 194 35.69 29.96 27.10
CA LYS A 194 36.81 30.31 26.21
C LYS A 194 38.15 30.03 26.88
N ARG A 195 38.23 30.28 28.19
CA ARG A 195 39.43 30.09 28.99
C ARG A 195 39.48 28.72 29.68
N PHE A 196 38.34 28.21 30.09
CA PHE A 196 38.18 26.90 30.72
C PHE A 196 37.22 26.00 29.92
N PRO A 197 37.59 25.59 28.69
CA PRO A 197 36.78 24.66 27.89
C PRO A 197 36.34 23.40 28.64
N VAL A 198 37.16 22.93 29.58
CA VAL A 198 36.91 21.75 30.42
C VAL A 198 35.58 21.80 31.18
N LEU A 199 35.10 23.00 31.53
CA LEU A 199 33.83 23.19 32.26
C LEU A 199 32.61 22.86 31.40
N ARG A 200 32.73 22.99 30.07
CA ARG A 200 31.63 22.72 29.13
C ARG A 200 31.60 21.27 28.64
N LEU A 201 32.71 20.55 28.75
CA LEU A 201 32.86 19.20 28.21
C LEU A 201 31.76 18.23 28.66
N PHE A 202 31.58 18.04 29.98
CA PHE A 202 30.61 17.07 30.48
C PHE A 202 29.15 17.48 30.25
N PRO A 203 28.73 18.74 30.50
CA PRO A 203 27.42 19.20 30.07
C PRO A 203 27.09 18.85 28.62
N ASP A 204 28.05 19.06 27.72
CA ASP A 204 27.91 18.80 26.29
C ASP A 204 27.87 17.29 25.96
N LEU A 205 28.76 16.50 26.57
CA LEU A 205 28.77 15.04 26.43
C LEU A 205 27.45 14.42 26.91
N PHE A 206 26.97 14.80 28.11
CA PHE A 206 25.71 14.29 28.65
C PHE A 206 24.55 14.57 27.70
N GLN A 207 24.47 15.78 27.15
CA GLN A 207 23.46 16.12 26.15
C GLN A 207 23.56 15.28 24.88
N LYS A 208 24.76 15.08 24.34
CA LYS A 208 24.96 14.25 23.15
C LYS A 208 24.55 12.80 23.41
N PHE A 209 24.85 12.24 24.58
CA PHE A 209 24.35 10.91 24.96
C PHE A 209 22.83 10.87 25.06
N HIS A 210 22.20 11.85 25.71
CA HIS A 210 20.73 11.95 25.75
C HIS A 210 20.12 12.02 24.34
N PHE A 211 20.74 12.79 23.46
CA PHE A 211 20.31 12.91 22.07
C PHE A 211 20.49 11.60 21.29
N ALA A 212 21.63 10.91 21.43
CA ALA A 212 21.84 9.58 20.85
C ALA A 212 20.78 8.57 21.34
N PHE A 213 20.48 8.54 22.65
CA PHE A 213 19.42 7.69 23.21
C PHE A 213 18.03 8.04 22.67
N HIS A 214 17.76 9.33 22.46
CA HIS A 214 16.52 9.79 21.85
C HIS A 214 16.39 9.32 20.40
N LEU A 215 17.44 9.49 19.59
CA LEU A 215 17.46 9.08 18.19
C LEU A 215 17.32 7.56 18.04
N MET A 216 17.99 6.75 18.86
CA MET A 216 17.82 5.29 18.86
C MET A 216 16.38 4.88 19.20
N GLY A 217 15.79 5.49 20.23
CA GLY A 217 14.40 5.22 20.59
C GLY A 217 13.41 5.64 19.50
N LYS A 218 13.65 6.79 18.86
CA LYS A 218 12.87 7.28 17.72
C LYS A 218 12.97 6.33 16.53
N TRP A 219 14.16 5.83 16.22
CA TRP A 219 14.35 4.87 15.14
C TRP A 219 13.55 3.58 15.40
N ARG A 220 13.74 2.98 16.59
CA ARG A 220 12.99 1.79 17.01
C ARG A 220 11.48 2.01 16.91
N ALA A 221 10.97 3.14 17.39
CA ALA A 221 9.52 3.43 17.35
C ALA A 221 9.00 3.57 15.90
N ASN A 222 9.74 4.25 15.04
CA ASN A 222 9.38 4.41 13.64
C ASN A 222 9.44 3.09 12.86
N ASP A 223 10.40 2.20 13.16
CA ASP A 223 10.47 0.87 12.54
C ASP A 223 9.27 0.00 12.95
N GLN A 224 8.80 0.09 14.20
CA GLN A 224 7.57 -0.60 14.62
C GLN A 224 6.34 -0.07 13.86
N ILE A 225 6.16 1.26 13.80
CA ILE A 225 5.05 1.89 13.05
C ILE A 225 5.09 1.45 11.58
N TYR A 226 6.29 1.41 10.99
CA TYR A 226 6.48 0.95 9.62
C TYR A 226 6.02 -0.52 9.41
N LEU A 227 6.33 -1.43 10.34
CA LEU A 227 5.84 -2.81 10.27
C LEU A 227 4.32 -2.91 10.44
N GLU A 228 3.75 -2.13 11.35
CA GLU A 228 2.30 -2.06 11.56
C GLU A 228 1.58 -1.56 10.29
N ASP A 229 2.14 -0.54 9.63
CA ASP A 229 1.62 -0.01 8.36
C ASP A 229 1.66 -1.05 7.23
N ILE A 230 2.75 -1.83 7.12
CA ILE A 230 2.84 -2.93 6.16
C ILE A 230 1.78 -3.99 6.46
N GLN A 231 1.65 -4.39 7.72
CA GLN A 231 0.67 -5.39 8.13
C GLN A 231 -0.76 -4.93 7.82
N PHE A 232 -1.08 -3.67 8.12
CA PHE A 232 -2.37 -3.07 7.81
C PHE A 232 -2.64 -3.02 6.30
N LYS A 233 -1.66 -2.56 5.50
CA LYS A 233 -1.76 -2.56 4.04
C LYS A 233 -1.94 -3.98 3.50
N LEU A 234 -1.24 -4.97 4.04
CA LEU A 234 -1.37 -6.37 3.63
C LEU A 234 -2.78 -6.90 3.88
N ILE A 235 -3.36 -6.64 5.06
CA ILE A 235 -4.74 -7.02 5.38
C ILE A 235 -5.74 -6.34 4.42
N LYS A 236 -5.57 -5.04 4.19
CA LYS A 236 -6.43 -4.27 3.28
C LYS A 236 -6.36 -4.80 1.84
N THR A 237 -5.15 -5.07 1.33
CA THR A 237 -4.93 -5.59 -0.03
C THR A 237 -5.47 -7.01 -0.18
N LYS A 238 -5.28 -7.89 0.81
CA LYS A 238 -5.90 -9.23 0.83
C LYS A 238 -7.43 -9.17 0.84
N ARG A 239 -8.03 -8.22 1.56
CA ARG A 239 -9.49 -8.02 1.54
C ARG A 239 -9.95 -7.56 0.16
N LEU A 240 -9.23 -6.63 -0.48
CA LEU A 240 -9.55 -6.18 -1.83
C LEU A 240 -9.44 -7.33 -2.85
N GLN A 241 -8.40 -8.17 -2.73
CA GLN A 241 -8.23 -9.37 -3.56
C GLN A 241 -9.43 -10.32 -3.45
N ARG A 242 -9.92 -10.57 -2.23
CA ARG A 242 -11.11 -11.41 -2.02
C ARG A 242 -12.36 -10.83 -2.67
N LEU A 243 -12.61 -9.53 -2.51
CA LEU A 243 -13.76 -8.87 -3.14
C LEU A 243 -13.68 -8.98 -4.68
N LYS A 244 -12.51 -8.74 -5.26
CA LYS A 244 -12.29 -8.88 -6.71
C LYS A 244 -12.44 -10.32 -7.18
N GLN A 245 -12.02 -11.30 -6.37
CA GLN A 245 -12.22 -12.72 -6.66
C GLN A 245 -13.70 -13.11 -6.59
N GLU A 246 -14.46 -12.57 -5.64
CA GLU A 246 -15.92 -12.78 -5.54
C GLU A 246 -16.66 -12.17 -6.75
N GLU A 247 -16.26 -10.97 -7.18
CA GLU A 247 -16.75 -10.34 -8.42
C GLU A 247 -16.45 -11.23 -9.64
N TYR A 248 -15.20 -11.71 -9.77
CA TYR A 248 -14.80 -12.61 -10.84
C TYR A 248 -15.62 -13.90 -10.86
N ASN A 249 -15.81 -14.54 -9.70
CA ASN A 249 -16.59 -15.77 -9.57
C ASN A 249 -18.07 -15.55 -9.93
N THR A 250 -18.62 -14.38 -9.60
CA THR A 250 -20.00 -14.02 -9.96
C THR A 250 -20.15 -13.87 -11.47
N LEU A 251 -19.21 -13.19 -12.13
CA LEU A 251 -19.20 -13.09 -13.60
C LEU A 251 -18.95 -14.44 -14.28
N GLU A 252 -18.12 -15.29 -13.68
CA GLU A 252 -17.89 -16.65 -14.17
C GLU A 252 -19.16 -17.51 -14.10
N LEU A 253 -19.93 -17.41 -13.01
CA LEU A 253 -21.22 -18.07 -12.88
C LEU A 253 -22.25 -17.54 -13.90
N GLU A 254 -22.35 -16.21 -14.06
CA GLU A 254 -23.24 -15.62 -15.07
C GLU A 254 -22.86 -16.07 -16.48
N HIS A 255 -21.56 -16.06 -16.79
CA HIS A 255 -21.05 -16.51 -18.08
C HIS A 255 -21.32 -18.01 -18.29
N GLY A 256 -21.10 -18.85 -17.26
CA GLY A 256 -21.39 -20.27 -17.29
C GLY A 256 -22.88 -20.59 -17.49
N ASN A 257 -23.77 -19.81 -16.88
CA ASN A 257 -25.23 -19.93 -17.07
C ASN A 257 -25.63 -19.60 -18.51
N ILE A 258 -25.03 -18.56 -19.09
CA ILE A 258 -25.28 -18.21 -20.50
C ILE A 258 -24.72 -19.32 -21.41
N LEU A 259 -23.50 -19.82 -21.17
CA LEU A 259 -22.88 -20.86 -21.96
C LEU A 259 -23.63 -22.20 -21.89
N SER A 260 -24.15 -22.57 -20.72
CA SER A 260 -24.94 -23.81 -20.56
C SER A 260 -26.28 -23.73 -21.29
N GLY A 261 -26.92 -22.55 -21.34
CA GLY A 261 -28.11 -22.30 -22.16
C GLY A 261 -27.83 -22.21 -23.67
N ILE A 262 -26.61 -21.83 -24.05
CA ILE A 262 -26.21 -21.61 -25.44
C ILE A 262 -25.64 -22.89 -26.10
N VAL A 263 -24.86 -23.72 -25.42
CA VAL A 263 -24.11 -24.84 -26.03
C VAL A 263 -23.21 -24.37 -27.19
N GLU A 264 -21.98 -24.10 -26.78
CA GLU A 264 -20.81 -23.43 -27.37
C GLU A 264 -20.36 -23.77 -28.81
N LYS A 265 -20.96 -24.76 -29.48
CA LYS A 265 -20.72 -25.02 -30.93
C LYS A 265 -21.97 -24.97 -31.79
N ARG A 266 -23.15 -25.02 -31.18
CA ARG A 266 -24.42 -25.05 -31.90
C ARG A 266 -25.00 -23.66 -32.12
N VAL A 267 -24.70 -22.63 -31.34
CA VAL A 267 -25.36 -21.31 -31.54
C VAL A 267 -24.98 -20.59 -32.81
N ARG A 268 -23.70 -20.51 -33.18
CA ARG A 268 -23.37 -19.86 -34.47
C ARG A 268 -23.97 -20.62 -35.66
N VAL A 269 -24.07 -21.94 -35.56
CA VAL A 269 -24.69 -22.81 -36.57
C VAL A 269 -26.21 -22.63 -36.55
N LYS A 270 -26.84 -22.71 -35.39
CA LYS A 270 -28.28 -22.55 -35.15
C LYS A 270 -28.77 -21.14 -35.49
N CYS A 271 -28.00 -20.09 -35.20
CA CYS A 271 -28.27 -18.72 -35.66
C CYS A 271 -28.21 -18.62 -37.18
N ARG A 272 -27.29 -19.33 -37.86
CA ARG A 272 -27.26 -19.37 -39.33
C ARG A 272 -28.45 -20.15 -39.87
N GLU A 273 -28.74 -21.33 -39.31
CA GLU A 273 -29.89 -22.16 -39.67
C GLU A 273 -31.21 -21.40 -39.48
N MET A 274 -31.40 -20.72 -38.35
CA MET A 274 -32.57 -19.88 -38.07
C MET A 274 -32.66 -18.72 -39.07
N ARG A 275 -31.56 -18.03 -39.35
CA ARG A 275 -31.53 -16.95 -40.35
C ARG A 275 -31.89 -17.45 -41.75
N ASP A 276 -31.36 -18.60 -42.15
CA ASP A 276 -31.64 -19.20 -43.45
C ASP A 276 -33.09 -19.71 -43.52
N ARG A 277 -33.64 -20.23 -42.41
CA ARG A 277 -35.05 -20.62 -42.30
C ARG A 277 -35.98 -19.41 -42.36
N ILE A 278 -35.65 -18.30 -41.70
CA ILE A 278 -36.40 -17.04 -41.81
C ILE A 278 -36.43 -16.57 -43.27
N LYS A 279 -35.30 -16.60 -43.99
CA LYS A 279 -35.26 -16.26 -45.43
C LYS A 279 -36.15 -17.18 -46.27
N GLN A 280 -36.17 -18.47 -45.97
CA GLN A 280 -37.08 -19.42 -46.65
C GLN A 280 -38.54 -19.08 -46.37
N LEU A 281 -38.89 -18.82 -45.10
CA LEU A 281 -40.24 -18.41 -44.71
C LEU A 281 -40.64 -17.08 -45.36
N GLU A 282 -39.74 -16.11 -45.48
CA GLU A 282 -39.99 -14.87 -46.21
C GLU A 282 -40.33 -15.11 -47.67
N ALA A 283 -39.62 -16.03 -48.33
CA ALA A 283 -39.91 -16.41 -49.71
C ALA A 283 -41.23 -17.20 -49.82
N GLU A 284 -41.55 -18.07 -48.86
CA GLU A 284 -42.82 -18.80 -48.78
C GLU A 284 -44.01 -17.84 -48.56
N VAL A 285 -43.91 -16.93 -47.58
CA VAL A 285 -44.89 -15.88 -47.32
C VAL A 285 -45.09 -15.03 -48.56
N TYR A 286 -44.02 -14.55 -49.20
CA TYR A 286 -44.12 -13.77 -50.44
C TYR A 286 -44.88 -14.52 -51.55
N LYS A 287 -44.60 -15.82 -51.74
CA LYS A 287 -45.32 -16.67 -52.71
C LYS A 287 -46.80 -16.83 -52.33
N LEU A 288 -47.10 -17.11 -51.08
CA LEU A 288 -48.48 -17.28 -50.58
C LEU A 288 -49.28 -15.98 -50.65
N THR A 289 -48.67 -14.83 -50.37
CA THR A 289 -49.27 -13.51 -50.54
C THR A 289 -49.60 -13.24 -52.02
N ASN A 290 -48.69 -13.55 -52.94
CA ASN A 290 -48.94 -13.42 -54.38
C ASN A 290 -50.05 -14.37 -54.85
N LEU A 291 -50.05 -15.63 -54.37
CA LEU A 291 -51.10 -16.59 -54.67
C LEU A 291 -52.46 -16.12 -54.14
N GLN A 292 -52.49 -15.55 -52.93
CA GLN A 292 -53.69 -14.98 -52.32
C GLN A 292 -54.25 -13.83 -53.17
N ARG A 293 -53.38 -12.93 -53.63
CA ARG A 293 -53.76 -11.83 -54.53
C ARG A 293 -54.38 -12.35 -55.83
N ASN A 294 -53.74 -13.35 -56.45
CA ASN A 294 -54.24 -13.95 -57.69
C ASN A 294 -55.60 -14.65 -57.49
N MET A 295 -55.73 -15.48 -56.44
CA MET A 295 -56.98 -16.17 -56.15
C MET A 295 -58.11 -15.21 -55.76
N ASN A 296 -57.82 -14.12 -55.05
CA ASN A 296 -58.81 -13.07 -54.76
C ASN A 296 -59.25 -12.35 -56.03
N ALA A 297 -58.32 -12.04 -56.93
CA ALA A 297 -58.66 -11.46 -58.24
C ALA A 297 -59.55 -12.41 -59.06
N GLU A 298 -59.23 -13.71 -59.09
CA GLU A 298 -60.05 -14.73 -59.76
C GLU A 298 -61.43 -14.91 -59.11
N LEU A 299 -61.50 -14.86 -57.78
CA LEU A 299 -62.75 -14.91 -57.03
C LEU A 299 -63.65 -13.73 -57.42
N THR A 300 -63.12 -12.51 -57.37
CA THR A 300 -63.86 -11.29 -57.74
C THR A 300 -64.31 -11.33 -59.21
N ALA A 301 -63.45 -11.78 -60.13
CA ALA A 301 -63.81 -11.94 -61.54
C ALA A 301 -64.94 -12.98 -61.73
N THR A 302 -64.87 -14.11 -61.03
CA THR A 302 -65.91 -15.16 -61.08
C THR A 302 -67.23 -14.68 -60.49
N GLU A 303 -67.20 -13.88 -59.41
CA GLU A 303 -68.41 -13.26 -58.83
C GLU A 303 -69.08 -12.29 -59.80
N GLN A 304 -68.29 -11.46 -60.49
CA GLN A 304 -68.78 -10.55 -61.52
C GLN A 304 -69.40 -11.32 -62.69
N GLU A 305 -68.76 -12.40 -63.15
CA GLU A 305 -69.27 -13.25 -64.23
C GLU A 305 -70.61 -13.92 -63.84
N ILE A 306 -70.74 -14.39 -62.59
CA ILE A 306 -72.01 -14.92 -62.06
C ILE A 306 -73.09 -13.83 -62.04
N GLN A 307 -72.77 -12.60 -61.63
CA GLN A 307 -73.74 -11.51 -61.61
C GLN A 307 -74.21 -11.13 -63.02
N GLU A 308 -73.30 -11.06 -63.98
CA GLU A 308 -73.64 -10.75 -65.37
C GLU A 308 -74.51 -11.86 -65.99
N ARG A 309 -74.17 -13.13 -65.77
CA ARG A 309 -75.01 -14.27 -66.23
C ARG A 309 -76.40 -14.28 -65.60
N LYS A 310 -76.52 -13.91 -64.31
CA LYS A 310 -77.82 -13.72 -63.64
C LYS A 310 -78.62 -12.57 -64.25
N ARG A 311 -77.96 -11.47 -64.61
CA ARG A 311 -78.59 -10.30 -65.26
C ARG A 311 -79.15 -10.67 -66.64
N ILE A 312 -78.41 -11.42 -67.45
CA ILE A 312 -78.86 -11.93 -68.76
C ILE A 312 -80.08 -12.85 -68.59
N LEU A 313 -80.07 -13.76 -67.60
CA LEU A 313 -81.22 -14.61 -67.26
C LEU A 313 -82.48 -13.81 -66.88
N PHE A 314 -82.32 -12.67 -66.20
CA PHE A 314 -83.42 -11.81 -65.83
C PHE A 314 -83.99 -11.05 -67.04
N LEU A 315 -83.14 -10.60 -67.96
CA LEU A 315 -83.53 -9.93 -69.21
C LEU A 315 -84.28 -10.87 -70.17
N ASN A 316 -83.85 -12.14 -70.27
CA ASN A 316 -84.49 -13.15 -71.12
C ASN A 316 -85.87 -13.63 -70.60
N LYS A 317 -86.29 -13.22 -69.40
CA LYS A 317 -87.59 -13.59 -68.81
C LYS A 317 -88.78 -12.82 -69.46
N ASN A 318 -88.52 -11.78 -70.25
CA ASN A 318 -89.52 -10.87 -70.82
C ASN A 318 -89.80 -11.12 -72.33
N VAL A 319 -89.34 -12.22 -72.92
CA VAL A 319 -89.45 -12.48 -74.37
C VAL A 319 -90.50 -13.57 -74.64
N THR A 320 -91.34 -13.35 -75.65
CA THR A 320 -92.57 -14.09 -75.97
C THR A 320 -92.37 -15.36 -76.82
N ASP A 321 -91.13 -15.75 -77.15
CA ASP A 321 -90.84 -16.85 -78.11
C ASP A 321 -90.22 -18.09 -77.42
N ILE A 322 -91.09 -18.96 -76.91
CA ILE A 322 -90.80 -19.91 -75.82
C ILE A 322 -89.84 -21.07 -76.20
N THR A 323 -89.66 -21.41 -77.48
CA THR A 323 -88.98 -22.67 -77.88
C THR A 323 -87.48 -22.55 -78.19
N LYS A 324 -87.00 -21.43 -78.76
CA LYS A 324 -85.54 -21.20 -78.99
C LYS A 324 -84.80 -20.71 -77.75
N ASP A 325 -85.51 -20.05 -76.83
CA ASP A 325 -84.92 -19.52 -75.60
C ASP A 325 -84.78 -20.56 -74.48
N LEU A 326 -85.49 -21.69 -74.58
CA LEU A 326 -85.47 -22.73 -73.56
C LEU A 326 -84.09 -23.40 -73.45
N ASP A 327 -83.45 -23.70 -74.58
CA ASP A 327 -82.09 -24.25 -74.63
C ASP A 327 -81.04 -23.23 -74.16
N ASN A 328 -81.20 -21.94 -74.50
CA ASN A 328 -80.34 -20.86 -74.01
C ASN A 328 -80.48 -20.65 -72.50
N ILE A 329 -81.70 -20.68 -71.96
CA ILE A 329 -81.97 -20.57 -70.52
C ILE A 329 -81.39 -21.77 -69.77
N LEU A 330 -81.53 -22.98 -70.31
CA LEU A 330 -80.95 -24.20 -69.73
C LEU A 330 -79.41 -24.17 -69.78
N GLY A 331 -78.81 -23.67 -70.87
CA GLY A 331 -77.37 -23.45 -71.01
C GLY A 331 -76.84 -22.46 -69.98
N ILE A 332 -77.46 -21.28 -69.85
CA ILE A 332 -77.06 -20.26 -68.85
C ILE A 332 -77.25 -20.79 -67.41
N ARG A 333 -78.30 -21.59 -67.14
CA ARG A 333 -78.48 -22.25 -65.84
C ARG A 333 -77.36 -23.24 -65.52
N LYS A 334 -76.94 -24.03 -66.51
CA LYS A 334 -75.81 -24.97 -66.35
C LYS A 334 -74.49 -24.23 -66.13
N ASP A 335 -74.26 -23.14 -66.87
CA ASP A 335 -73.09 -22.27 -66.68
C ASP A 335 -73.08 -21.63 -65.29
N LEU A 336 -74.22 -21.15 -64.80
CA LEU A 336 -74.35 -20.64 -63.43
C LEU A 336 -74.07 -21.72 -62.37
N GLU A 337 -74.48 -22.96 -62.61
CA GLU A 337 -74.20 -24.06 -61.69
C GLU A 337 -72.70 -24.40 -61.66
N ILE A 338 -72.05 -24.41 -62.83
CA ILE A 338 -70.60 -24.63 -62.96
C ILE A 338 -69.83 -23.49 -62.29
N LEU A 339 -70.18 -22.24 -62.58
CA LEU A 339 -69.56 -21.05 -61.97
C LEU A 339 -69.81 -21.01 -60.46
N SER A 340 -70.98 -21.41 -59.98
CA SER A 340 -71.26 -21.51 -58.54
C SER A 340 -70.42 -22.59 -57.84
N LYS A 341 -70.21 -23.75 -58.49
CA LYS A 341 -69.30 -24.79 -58.00
C LYS A 341 -67.85 -24.29 -57.99
N LYS A 342 -67.42 -23.60 -59.04
CA LYS A 342 -66.09 -22.97 -59.15
C LYS A 342 -65.88 -21.92 -58.05
N LEU A 343 -66.87 -21.04 -57.81
CA LEU A 343 -66.85 -20.04 -56.76
C LEU A 343 -66.67 -20.69 -55.38
N LYS A 344 -67.48 -21.71 -55.04
CA LYS A 344 -67.36 -22.44 -53.76
C LYS A 344 -65.98 -23.08 -53.59
N SER A 345 -65.43 -23.65 -54.66
CA SER A 345 -64.08 -24.24 -54.66
C SER A 345 -63.00 -23.18 -54.44
N LEU A 346 -63.09 -22.03 -55.14
CA LEU A 346 -62.18 -20.90 -54.98
C LEU A 346 -62.26 -20.32 -53.56
N THR A 347 -63.45 -20.12 -53.00
CA THR A 347 -63.63 -19.65 -51.61
C THR A 347 -62.96 -20.60 -50.61
N LYS A 348 -63.08 -21.92 -50.80
CA LYS A 348 -62.40 -22.91 -49.94
C LYS A 348 -60.88 -22.82 -50.09
N SER A 349 -60.39 -22.63 -51.32
CA SER A 349 -58.95 -22.53 -51.62
C SER A 349 -58.32 -21.25 -51.08
N VAL A 350 -59.02 -20.11 -51.19
CA VAL A 350 -58.62 -18.82 -50.58
C VAL A 350 -58.51 -18.96 -49.07
N LYS A 351 -59.51 -19.57 -48.40
CA LYS A 351 -59.47 -19.79 -46.94
C LYS A 351 -58.34 -20.70 -46.50
N LEU A 352 -58.03 -21.76 -47.26
CA LEU A 352 -56.90 -22.63 -46.99
C LEU A 352 -55.57 -21.87 -47.11
N ASN A 353 -55.40 -21.10 -48.18
CA ASN A 353 -54.19 -20.30 -48.38
C ASN A 353 -54.02 -19.19 -47.32
N GLU A 354 -55.11 -18.55 -46.90
CA GLU A 354 -55.10 -17.57 -45.82
C GLU A 354 -54.70 -18.20 -44.48
N HIS A 355 -55.20 -19.40 -44.19
CA HIS A 355 -54.79 -20.17 -43.02
C HIS A 355 -53.29 -20.53 -43.06
N ASP A 356 -52.80 -21.03 -44.19
CA ASP A 356 -51.39 -21.40 -44.36
C ASP A 356 -50.47 -20.19 -44.28
N LEU A 357 -50.87 -19.04 -44.86
CA LEU A 357 -50.15 -17.77 -44.74
C LEU A 357 -50.04 -17.35 -43.26
N ASN A 358 -51.16 -17.35 -42.52
CA ASN A 358 -51.17 -16.98 -41.11
C ASN A 358 -50.30 -17.89 -40.24
N LEU A 359 -50.27 -19.21 -40.53
CA LEU A 359 -49.38 -20.14 -39.83
C LEU A 359 -47.91 -19.82 -40.10
N LYS A 360 -47.56 -19.52 -41.36
CA LYS A 360 -46.19 -19.20 -41.75
C LYS A 360 -45.72 -17.86 -41.21
N GLU A 361 -46.58 -16.86 -41.16
CA GLU A 361 -46.29 -15.58 -40.51
C GLU A 361 -46.05 -15.75 -39.01
N LYS A 362 -46.85 -16.58 -38.31
CA LYS A 362 -46.60 -16.90 -36.89
C LYS A 362 -45.27 -17.63 -36.69
N GLU A 363 -44.99 -18.67 -37.48
CA GLU A 363 -43.71 -19.41 -37.44
C GLU A 363 -42.52 -18.45 -37.64
N LYS A 364 -42.64 -17.49 -38.58
CA LYS A 364 -41.62 -16.47 -38.83
C LYS A 364 -41.38 -15.58 -37.61
N VAL A 365 -42.44 -15.03 -37.02
CA VAL A 365 -42.33 -14.11 -35.87
C VAL A 365 -41.72 -14.82 -34.65
N GLU A 366 -42.13 -16.06 -34.37
CA GLU A 366 -41.57 -16.86 -33.28
C GLU A 366 -40.06 -17.11 -33.48
N LEU A 367 -39.64 -17.48 -34.69
CA LEU A 367 -38.24 -17.68 -35.03
C LEU A 367 -37.41 -16.39 -34.96
N GLU A 368 -37.97 -15.24 -35.37
CA GLU A 368 -37.30 -13.94 -35.27
C GLU A 368 -37.04 -13.55 -33.81
N GLN A 369 -38.03 -13.80 -32.93
CA GLN A 369 -37.91 -13.56 -31.50
C GLN A 369 -36.80 -14.44 -30.88
N GLU A 370 -36.83 -15.74 -31.15
CA GLU A 370 -35.81 -16.68 -30.68
C GLU A 370 -34.39 -16.31 -31.16
N TYR A 371 -34.27 -15.90 -32.42
CA TYR A 371 -32.99 -15.49 -32.99
C TYR A 371 -32.43 -14.24 -32.29
N GLU A 372 -33.27 -13.24 -32.02
CA GLU A 372 -32.84 -11.99 -31.39
C GLU A 372 -32.46 -12.22 -29.91
N ASP A 373 -33.20 -13.05 -29.18
CA ASP A 373 -32.86 -13.42 -27.80
C ASP A 373 -31.53 -14.20 -27.74
N MET A 374 -31.31 -15.10 -28.69
CA MET A 374 -30.04 -15.83 -28.83
C MET A 374 -28.88 -14.88 -29.16
N ARG A 375 -29.09 -13.93 -30.06
CA ARG A 375 -28.10 -12.92 -30.43
C ARG A 375 -27.70 -12.04 -29.24
N LYS A 376 -28.67 -11.57 -28.46
CA LYS A 376 -28.42 -10.78 -27.23
C LYS A 376 -27.62 -11.59 -26.21
N SER A 377 -27.97 -12.86 -26.02
CA SER A 377 -27.28 -13.75 -25.09
C SER A 377 -25.81 -13.98 -25.50
N VAL A 378 -25.53 -14.18 -26.79
CA VAL A 378 -24.16 -14.26 -27.32
C VAL A 378 -23.39 -12.96 -27.11
N SER A 379 -24.03 -11.81 -27.35
CA SER A 379 -23.40 -10.50 -27.13
C SER A 379 -23.02 -10.31 -25.66
N ARG A 380 -23.91 -10.65 -24.72
CA ARG A 380 -23.64 -10.58 -23.28
C ARG A 380 -22.52 -11.54 -22.86
N SER A 381 -22.48 -12.75 -23.39
CA SER A 381 -21.39 -13.70 -23.13
C SER A 381 -20.01 -13.15 -23.53
N ASN A 382 -19.90 -12.54 -24.72
CA ASN A 382 -18.64 -11.91 -25.14
C ASN A 382 -18.23 -10.75 -24.22
N GLN A 383 -19.20 -9.94 -23.78
CA GLN A 383 -18.95 -8.85 -22.84
C GLN A 383 -18.45 -9.38 -21.48
N LEU A 384 -19.11 -10.41 -20.93
CA LEU A 384 -18.69 -11.05 -19.69
C LEU A 384 -17.29 -11.67 -19.79
N ALA A 385 -16.95 -12.29 -20.92
CA ALA A 385 -15.62 -12.82 -21.16
C ALA A 385 -14.54 -11.71 -21.13
N TYR A 386 -14.84 -10.54 -21.70
CA TYR A 386 -13.96 -9.37 -21.64
C TYR A 386 -13.82 -8.83 -20.20
N GLU A 387 -14.93 -8.61 -19.50
CA GLU A 387 -14.95 -8.15 -18.10
C GLU A 387 -14.15 -9.09 -17.17
N ARG A 388 -14.28 -10.41 -17.35
CA ARG A 388 -13.50 -11.41 -16.62
C ARG A 388 -12.00 -11.33 -16.91
N SER A 389 -11.62 -11.08 -18.16
CA SER A 389 -10.21 -10.94 -18.55
C SER A 389 -9.57 -9.72 -17.87
N GLU A 390 -10.27 -8.58 -17.83
CA GLU A 390 -9.80 -7.39 -17.14
C GLU A 390 -9.71 -7.61 -15.62
N LEU A 391 -10.73 -8.20 -15.00
CA LEU A 391 -10.69 -8.53 -13.57
C LEU A 391 -9.57 -9.52 -13.22
N ALA A 392 -9.28 -10.50 -14.09
CA ALA A 392 -8.16 -11.41 -13.88
C ALA A 392 -6.81 -10.69 -13.87
N LYS A 393 -6.63 -9.69 -14.73
CA LYS A 393 -5.43 -8.83 -14.71
C LYS A 393 -5.34 -8.02 -13.43
N ASP A 394 -6.44 -7.42 -12.99
CA ASP A 394 -6.48 -6.66 -11.72
C ASP A 394 -6.12 -7.55 -10.53
N ILE A 395 -6.67 -8.76 -10.46
CA ILE A 395 -6.34 -9.74 -9.41
C ILE A 395 -4.86 -10.11 -9.46
N ALA A 396 -4.27 -10.29 -10.64
CA ALA A 396 -2.84 -10.57 -10.78
C ALA A 396 -1.97 -9.44 -10.22
N ILE A 397 -2.26 -8.19 -10.55
CA ILE A 397 -1.55 -7.01 -10.01
C ILE A 397 -1.69 -6.94 -8.49
N ILE A 398 -2.89 -7.21 -7.96
CA ILE A 398 -3.14 -7.23 -6.52
C ILE A 398 -2.32 -8.35 -5.85
N ASN A 399 -2.21 -9.53 -6.48
CA ASN A 399 -1.41 -10.65 -5.96
C ASN A 399 0.09 -10.32 -5.93
N GLU A 400 0.62 -9.69 -6.97
CA GLU A 400 2.01 -9.21 -6.99
C GLU A 400 2.28 -8.26 -5.82
N LYS A 401 1.38 -7.30 -5.60
CA LYS A 401 1.47 -6.37 -4.47
C LYS A 401 1.39 -7.07 -3.11
N ILE A 402 0.55 -8.10 -2.98
CA ILE A 402 0.50 -8.92 -1.75
C ILE A 402 1.84 -9.60 -1.53
N GLN A 403 2.41 -10.21 -2.58
CA GLN A 403 3.70 -10.91 -2.49
C GLN A 403 4.85 -9.97 -2.12
N GLU A 404 4.86 -8.75 -2.66
CA GLU A 404 5.82 -7.71 -2.27
C GLU A 404 5.70 -7.38 -0.78
N LEU A 405 4.48 -7.04 -0.30
CA LEU A 405 4.22 -6.72 1.10
C LEU A 405 4.56 -7.89 2.05
N GLU A 406 4.24 -9.12 1.66
CA GLU A 406 4.59 -10.32 2.41
C GLU A 406 6.10 -10.50 2.47
N THR A 407 6.81 -10.36 1.35
CA THR A 407 8.27 -10.49 1.32
C THR A 407 8.93 -9.51 2.29
N ILE A 408 8.42 -8.28 2.36
CA ILE A 408 8.92 -7.26 3.28
C ILE A 408 8.63 -7.65 4.73
N PHE A 409 7.39 -8.00 5.04
CA PHE A 409 6.97 -8.37 6.38
C PHE A 409 7.74 -9.61 6.88
N TYR A 410 7.88 -10.64 6.03
CA TYR A 410 8.60 -11.87 6.35
C TYR A 410 10.08 -11.62 6.59
N ARG A 411 10.76 -10.79 5.79
CA ARG A 411 12.19 -10.46 6.04
C ARG A 411 12.44 -9.89 7.43
N LYS A 412 11.46 -9.19 8.01
CA LYS A 412 11.56 -8.51 9.31
C LYS A 412 11.03 -9.34 10.48
N THR A 413 10.13 -10.30 10.22
CA THR A 413 9.43 -11.05 11.27
C THR A 413 9.77 -12.54 11.29
N ASP A 414 10.35 -13.07 10.20
CA ASP A 414 10.71 -14.48 10.10
C ASP A 414 11.88 -14.83 11.02
N ARG A 415 11.71 -15.91 11.79
CA ARG A 415 12.68 -16.33 12.81
C ARG A 415 14.02 -16.74 12.21
N GLN A 416 14.06 -17.37 11.04
CA GLN A 416 15.32 -17.76 10.41
C GLN A 416 16.07 -16.53 9.89
N LYS A 417 15.35 -15.56 9.32
CA LYS A 417 15.93 -14.27 8.90
C LYS A 417 16.47 -13.47 10.08
N LEU A 418 15.74 -13.45 11.20
CA LEU A 418 16.20 -12.83 12.44
C LEU A 418 17.44 -13.55 13.02
N ALA A 419 17.51 -14.87 12.91
CA ALA A 419 18.68 -15.63 13.35
C ALA A 419 19.91 -15.35 12.48
N HIS A 420 19.75 -15.32 11.16
CA HIS A 420 20.85 -14.94 10.26
C HIS A 420 21.33 -13.51 10.50
N ALA A 421 20.41 -12.55 10.69
CA ALA A 421 20.80 -11.18 11.00
C ALA A 421 21.58 -11.09 12.34
N TYR A 422 21.21 -11.92 13.33
CA TYR A 422 21.95 -12.02 14.58
C TYR A 422 23.34 -12.65 14.40
N GLU A 423 23.45 -13.69 13.58
CA GLU A 423 24.72 -14.34 13.23
C GLU A 423 25.65 -13.36 12.49
N ASP A 424 25.13 -12.56 11.55
CA ASP A 424 25.92 -11.55 10.84
C ASP A 424 26.49 -10.50 11.82
N MET A 425 25.66 -10.01 12.73
CA MET A 425 26.05 -9.02 13.75
C MET A 425 27.11 -9.57 14.74
N THR A 426 27.05 -10.86 15.08
CA THR A 426 27.97 -11.49 16.05
C THR A 426 29.21 -12.11 15.41
N GLY A 427 29.11 -12.55 14.15
CA GLY A 427 30.17 -13.22 13.38
C GLY A 427 31.20 -12.28 12.76
N GLU A 428 30.92 -10.98 12.66
CA GLU A 428 31.93 -9.97 12.29
C GLU A 428 33.04 -9.83 13.35
N VAL A 429 32.87 -10.37 14.57
CA VAL A 429 33.87 -10.32 15.65
C VAL A 429 34.91 -11.44 15.58
N GLU A 430 34.66 -12.55 14.88
CA GLU A 430 35.59 -13.70 14.83
C GLU A 430 36.61 -13.66 13.67
N ASN A 431 36.53 -12.68 12.76
CA ASN A 431 37.44 -12.54 11.61
C ASN A 431 38.16 -11.18 11.50
N GLY A 432 38.21 -10.40 12.59
CA GLY A 432 38.87 -9.07 12.66
C GLY A 432 40.21 -9.08 13.38
#